data_AF-A0A2T3GQI5-F1
#
_entry.id   AF-A0A2T3GQI5-F1
#
_cell.length_a   1.000
_cell.length_b   1.000
_cell.length_c   1.000
_cell.angle_alpha   90.00
_cell.angle_beta   90.00
_cell.angle_gamma   90.00
#
_symmetry.space_group_name_H-M   'P 1'
#
loop_
_entity.id
_entity.type
_entity.pdbx_description
1 polymer ?
#
loop_
_entity_poly.entity_id
_entity_poly.type
_entity_poly.pdbx_seq_one_letter_code
_entity_poly.pdbx_strand_id
1 'polypeptide(L)'
;MRPWLQGFAVAVLTAVVMATSAVAEENSHGRTRFILAASWEPAFCATNQKKAECRNQSSNNFDAKNFSLHGLWPMRQEYCDVSDDLKQSDRSSDWKDLPAVQLSAETKASLDKVMPGTQSGLERHEWIKHGSCTKLSADDYFGTAVGLINELNASAVRDLFAQNIGKTLSADAIKAAFDKSFGAGASDRVKMSCRQVGKVRVISELTIGLSEDAIQPSPDGEPRLEQLIQSAGRTSFGCDQGVVDAAGF
;
A
#
# COMPACT_ATOMS: atom_id res chain seq x y z
N MET A 1 11.79 -96.30 -1.01
CA MET A 1 10.41 -95.80 -0.82
C MET A 1 10.45 -94.58 0.10
N ARG A 2 10.29 -93.37 -0.47
CA ARG A 2 9.86 -92.12 0.17
C ARG A 2 9.86 -91.03 -0.91
N PRO A 3 8.74 -90.33 -1.15
CA PRO A 3 8.59 -89.42 -2.29
C PRO A 3 9.22 -88.05 -2.03
N TRP A 4 9.78 -87.46 -3.08
CA TRP A 4 10.28 -86.08 -3.11
C TRP A 4 9.11 -85.15 -3.48
N LEU A 5 8.76 -84.24 -2.57
CA LEU A 5 7.72 -83.22 -2.77
C LEU A 5 8.26 -82.07 -3.62
N GLN A 6 7.52 -81.73 -4.67
CA GLN A 6 7.69 -80.53 -5.48
C GLN A 6 7.28 -79.29 -4.68
N GLY A 7 8.18 -78.32 -4.53
CA GLY A 7 7.87 -76.99 -4.02
C GLY A 7 7.76 -75.99 -5.16
N PHE A 8 6.55 -75.52 -5.45
CA PHE A 8 6.29 -74.40 -6.36
C PHE A 8 6.60 -73.08 -5.63
N ALA A 9 7.56 -72.31 -6.15
CA ALA A 9 7.84 -70.96 -5.68
C ALA A 9 6.86 -69.98 -6.34
N VAL A 10 5.97 -69.37 -5.55
CA VAL A 10 5.09 -68.28 -5.97
C VAL A 10 5.84 -66.96 -5.76
N ALA A 11 6.24 -66.30 -6.84
CA ALA A 11 6.79 -64.95 -6.80
C ALA A 11 5.65 -63.93 -6.67
N VAL A 12 5.54 -63.31 -5.49
CA VAL A 12 4.59 -62.21 -5.24
C VAL A 12 5.24 -60.90 -5.69
N LEU A 13 4.74 -60.33 -6.80
CA LEU A 13 5.13 -59.00 -7.27
C LEU A 13 4.36 -57.94 -6.46
N THR A 14 5.00 -57.31 -5.48
CA THR A 14 4.47 -56.14 -4.78
C THR A 14 4.61 -54.89 -5.64
N ALA A 15 3.50 -54.37 -6.17
CA ALA A 15 3.44 -53.08 -6.83
C ALA A 15 3.55 -51.95 -5.78
N VAL A 16 4.64 -51.18 -5.81
CA VAL A 16 4.83 -49.98 -4.98
C VAL A 16 4.11 -48.82 -5.68
N VAL A 17 2.95 -48.43 -5.17
CA VAL A 17 2.26 -47.21 -5.60
C VAL A 17 2.94 -46.02 -4.92
N MET A 18 3.74 -45.26 -5.66
CA MET A 18 4.26 -43.98 -5.16
C MET A 18 3.12 -42.95 -5.16
N ALA A 19 2.52 -42.72 -3.99
CA ALA A 19 1.64 -41.58 -3.79
C ALA A 19 2.49 -40.30 -3.79
N THR A 20 2.41 -39.51 -4.86
CA THR A 20 2.95 -38.15 -4.88
C THR A 20 2.14 -37.30 -3.90
N SER A 21 2.73 -36.94 -2.77
CA SER A 21 2.18 -35.92 -1.90
C SER A 21 2.21 -34.58 -2.64
N ALA A 22 1.08 -34.20 -3.25
CA ALA A 22 0.82 -32.81 -3.57
C ALA A 22 0.82 -32.04 -2.25
N VAL A 23 1.90 -31.33 -1.97
CA VAL A 23 1.96 -30.42 -0.83
C VAL A 23 0.96 -29.32 -1.13
N ALA A 24 -0.06 -29.20 -0.30
CA ALA A 24 -1.06 -28.14 -0.40
C ALA A 24 -0.39 -26.78 -0.18
N GLU A 25 -0.16 -26.01 -1.24
CA GLU A 25 0.01 -24.55 -1.17
C GLU A 25 -1.37 -23.91 -0.97
N GLU A 26 -2.01 -24.21 0.16
CA GLU A 26 -3.30 -23.60 0.48
C GLU A 26 -3.40 -23.46 2.00
N ASN A 27 -2.63 -22.55 2.61
CA ASN A 27 -3.05 -21.81 3.82
C ASN A 27 -2.02 -20.86 4.50
N SER A 28 -0.89 -20.48 3.90
CA SER A 28 -0.22 -19.27 4.38
C SER A 28 -0.91 -18.05 3.76
N HIS A 29 -2.08 -17.66 4.28
CA HIS A 29 -2.55 -16.30 4.01
C HIS A 29 -1.44 -15.35 4.47
N GLY A 30 -0.89 -14.59 3.53
CA GLY A 30 0.09 -13.55 3.82
C GLY A 30 -0.36 -12.68 4.99
N ARG A 31 0.57 -12.01 5.66
CA ARG A 31 0.25 -11.19 6.83
C ARG A 31 0.54 -9.74 6.49
N THR A 32 -0.47 -8.89 6.62
CA THR A 32 -0.28 -7.44 6.47
C THR A 32 0.52 -6.92 7.66
N ARG A 33 1.65 -6.29 7.35
CA ARG A 33 2.60 -5.73 8.32
C ARG A 33 2.75 -4.24 8.14
N PHE A 34 2.56 -3.76 6.92
CA PHE A 34 2.54 -2.35 6.59
C PHE A 34 1.30 -2.01 5.77
N ILE A 35 0.90 -0.74 5.79
CA ILE A 35 -0.09 -0.17 4.90
C ILE A 35 0.56 0.98 4.13
N LEU A 36 0.54 0.94 2.81
CA LEU A 36 0.75 2.13 1.99
C LEU A 36 -0.58 2.87 1.87
N ALA A 37 -0.64 4.10 2.34
CA ALA A 37 -1.80 4.97 2.22
C ALA A 37 -1.58 5.97 1.07
N ALA A 38 -2.44 5.86 0.06
CA ALA A 38 -2.37 6.61 -1.19
C ALA A 38 -3.63 7.47 -1.36
N SER A 39 -3.50 8.78 -1.16
CA SER A 39 -4.60 9.73 -1.25
C SER A 39 -4.87 10.14 -2.70
N TRP A 40 -6.15 10.36 -3.02
CA TRP A 40 -6.53 11.13 -4.20
C TRP A 40 -6.68 12.60 -3.80
N GLU A 41 -5.65 13.41 -4.06
CA GLU A 41 -5.54 14.77 -3.53
C GLU A 41 -6.72 15.69 -3.85
N PRO A 42 -7.31 15.68 -5.08
CA PRO A 42 -8.51 16.47 -5.36
C PRO A 42 -9.65 16.20 -4.37
N ALA A 43 -9.92 14.93 -4.07
CA ALA A 43 -10.96 14.53 -3.13
C ALA A 43 -10.62 14.90 -1.68
N PHE A 44 -9.33 14.87 -1.31
CA PHE A 44 -8.89 15.40 -0.01
C PHE A 44 -9.14 16.91 0.08
N CYS A 45 -8.73 17.67 -0.93
CA CYS A 45 -8.85 19.13 -0.95
C CYS A 45 -10.28 19.64 -1.01
N ALA A 46 -11.21 18.89 -1.62
CA ALA A 46 -12.63 19.21 -1.63
C ALA A 46 -13.22 19.44 -0.22
N THR A 47 -12.68 18.77 0.81
CA THR A 47 -13.07 18.99 2.23
C THR A 47 -12.02 19.72 3.07
N ASN A 48 -10.85 20.03 2.51
CA ASN A 48 -9.68 20.56 3.26
C ASN A 48 -9.11 21.83 2.62
N GLN A 49 -9.94 22.62 1.92
CA GLN A 49 -9.57 23.80 1.13
C GLN A 49 -8.64 24.82 1.83
N LYS A 50 -8.66 24.88 3.16
CA LYS A 50 -7.83 25.81 3.96
C LYS A 50 -6.37 25.37 4.11
N LYS A 51 -6.07 24.09 3.90
CA LYS A 51 -4.72 23.52 3.99
C LYS A 51 -3.82 24.10 2.90
N ALA A 52 -2.53 24.26 3.18
CA ALA A 52 -1.62 24.98 2.30
C ALA A 52 -1.55 24.36 0.89
N GLU A 53 -1.46 23.04 0.83
CA GLU A 53 -1.45 22.22 -0.37
C GLU A 53 -2.71 22.36 -1.23
N CYS A 54 -3.85 22.67 -0.61
CA CYS A 54 -5.13 22.78 -1.31
C CYS A 54 -5.43 24.18 -1.86
N ARG A 55 -4.81 25.24 -1.32
CA ARG A 55 -5.16 26.64 -1.67
C ARG A 55 -4.94 26.98 -3.15
N ASN A 56 -3.93 26.38 -3.77
CA ASN A 56 -3.54 26.64 -5.15
C ASN A 56 -3.60 25.36 -6.00
N GLN A 57 -4.50 24.42 -5.66
CA GLN A 57 -4.65 23.20 -6.41
C GLN A 57 -5.07 23.52 -7.85
N SER A 58 -4.36 22.96 -8.82
CA SER A 58 -4.66 23.12 -10.23
C SER A 58 -4.52 21.81 -10.98
N SER A 59 -5.15 21.70 -12.14
CA SER A 59 -5.08 20.51 -13.01
C SER A 59 -3.67 20.24 -13.58
N ASN A 60 -2.73 21.18 -13.42
CA ASN A 60 -1.33 21.04 -13.81
C ASN A 60 -0.44 20.50 -12.69
N ASN A 61 -0.93 20.45 -11.46
CA ASN A 61 -0.17 19.91 -10.34
C ASN A 61 0.02 18.39 -10.50
N PHE A 62 1.09 17.84 -9.94
CA PHE A 62 1.39 16.41 -10.05
C PHE A 62 0.29 15.53 -9.41
N ASP A 63 -0.15 15.94 -8.22
CA ASP A 63 -1.20 15.34 -7.39
C ASP A 63 -2.63 15.45 -7.99
N ALA A 64 -2.83 16.23 -9.05
CA ALA A 64 -4.11 16.31 -9.75
C ALA A 64 -4.39 15.08 -10.64
N LYS A 65 -3.36 14.30 -10.98
CA LYS A 65 -3.43 13.14 -11.89
C LYS A 65 -2.74 11.90 -11.36
N ASN A 66 -2.15 11.98 -10.16
CA ASN A 66 -1.40 10.91 -9.52
C ASN A 66 -1.86 10.76 -8.08
N PHE A 67 -1.67 9.59 -7.50
CA PHE A 67 -1.88 9.40 -6.07
C PHE A 67 -0.80 10.13 -5.28
N SER A 68 -1.23 10.83 -4.23
CA SER A 68 -0.34 11.41 -3.22
C SER A 68 0.00 10.37 -2.16
N LEU A 69 1.25 10.36 -1.71
CA LEU A 69 1.65 9.62 -0.51
C LEU A 69 1.02 10.29 0.71
N HIS A 70 0.14 9.58 1.38
CA HIS A 70 -0.30 9.93 2.74
C HIS A 70 0.71 9.38 3.75
N GLY A 71 1.04 8.09 3.66
CA GLY A 71 2.02 7.49 4.57
C GLY A 71 2.29 6.00 4.34
N LEU A 72 3.26 5.47 5.09
CA LEU A 72 3.64 4.05 5.12
C LEU A 72 3.58 3.55 6.57
N TRP A 73 2.52 2.84 6.94
CA TRP A 73 2.18 2.63 8.34
C TRP A 73 2.50 1.21 8.81
N PRO A 74 3.38 1.03 9.82
CA PRO A 74 3.52 -0.24 10.51
C PRO A 74 2.20 -0.62 11.19
N MET A 75 1.74 -1.85 10.94
CA MET A 75 0.48 -2.33 11.49
C MET A 75 0.54 -2.42 13.02
N ARG A 76 -0.42 -1.76 13.68
CA ARG A 76 -0.64 -1.77 15.15
C ARG A 76 0.54 -1.23 15.97
N GLN A 77 1.39 -0.41 15.37
CA GLN A 77 2.49 0.25 16.04
C GLN A 77 2.42 1.75 15.73
N GLU A 78 2.40 2.57 16.76
CA GLU A 78 2.42 4.02 16.64
C GLU A 78 3.29 4.63 17.75
N TYR A 79 3.95 5.74 17.46
CA TYR A 79 4.73 6.53 18.42
C TYR A 79 5.82 5.73 19.18
N CYS A 80 6.65 4.99 18.45
CA CYS A 80 7.73 4.19 19.04
C CYS A 80 8.89 5.08 19.48
N ASP A 81 9.29 4.99 20.75
CA ASP A 81 10.35 5.81 21.35
C ASP A 81 10.12 7.34 21.24
N VAL A 82 8.85 7.76 21.21
CA VAL A 82 8.43 9.17 21.20
C VAL A 82 7.98 9.61 22.59
N SER A 83 8.39 10.81 23.02
CA SER A 83 7.96 11.40 24.29
C SER A 83 6.47 11.78 24.30
N ASP A 84 5.84 11.76 25.47
CA ASP A 84 4.41 12.10 25.58
C ASP A 84 4.10 13.54 25.17
N ASP A 85 5.03 14.48 25.43
CA ASP A 85 4.91 15.87 24.95
C ASP A 85 4.85 15.93 23.42
N LEU A 86 5.72 15.17 22.72
CA LEU A 86 5.69 15.13 21.26
C LEU A 86 4.43 14.44 20.72
N LYS A 87 3.93 13.38 21.38
CA LYS A 87 2.65 12.76 21.02
C LYS A 87 1.50 13.75 21.19
N GLN A 88 1.54 14.59 22.22
CA GLN A 88 0.51 15.59 22.47
C GLN A 88 0.57 16.73 21.44
N SER A 89 1.77 17.20 21.09
CA SER A 89 1.97 18.17 20.01
C SER A 89 1.48 17.62 18.67
N ASP A 90 1.75 16.35 18.37
CA ASP A 90 1.30 15.70 17.14
C ASP A 90 -0.22 15.70 16.97
N ARG A 91 -0.93 15.40 18.07
CA ARG A 91 -2.40 15.38 18.12
C ARG A 91 -3.03 16.76 17.93
N SER A 92 -2.29 17.85 18.15
CA SER A 92 -2.81 19.22 17.94
C SER A 92 -3.09 19.56 16.46
N SER A 93 -2.54 18.76 15.53
CA SER A 93 -2.69 18.93 14.08
C SER A 93 -2.03 20.20 13.50
N ASP A 94 -1.22 20.92 14.28
CA ASP A 94 -0.28 21.95 13.78
C ASP A 94 1.11 21.34 13.61
N TRP A 95 1.26 20.51 12.57
CA TRP A 95 2.44 19.68 12.43
C TRP A 95 3.71 20.45 12.08
N LYS A 96 3.62 21.73 11.71
CA LYS A 96 4.82 22.58 11.49
C LYS A 96 5.60 22.84 12.77
N ASP A 97 4.93 22.75 13.92
CA ASP A 97 5.54 22.93 15.25
C ASP A 97 6.25 21.66 15.75
N LEU A 98 6.03 20.52 15.10
CA LEU A 98 6.78 19.29 15.38
C LEU A 98 8.24 19.43 14.93
N PRO A 99 9.19 18.68 15.49
CA PRO A 99 10.57 18.65 15.00
C PRO A 99 10.66 18.39 13.50
N ALA A 100 11.55 19.10 12.81
CA ALA A 100 11.80 18.88 11.39
C ALA A 100 12.40 17.49 11.16
N VAL A 101 11.92 16.80 10.13
CA VAL A 101 12.47 15.51 9.70
C VAL A 101 13.82 15.75 9.02
N GLN A 102 14.84 15.01 9.42
CA GLN A 102 16.17 15.05 8.81
C GLN A 102 16.16 14.23 7.51
N LEU A 103 16.15 14.91 6.36
CA LEU A 103 16.15 14.31 5.03
C LEU A 103 17.31 14.84 4.19
N SER A 104 17.86 14.00 3.33
CA SER A 104 18.71 14.43 2.23
C SER A 104 17.93 15.33 1.27
N ALA A 105 18.65 16.17 0.52
CA ALA A 105 18.02 17.08 -0.44
C ALA A 105 17.22 16.31 -1.52
N GLU A 106 17.72 15.15 -1.93
CA GLU A 106 17.10 14.29 -2.94
C GLU A 106 15.80 13.65 -2.42
N THR A 107 15.83 13.02 -1.24
CA THR A 107 14.65 12.44 -0.61
C THR A 107 13.61 13.51 -0.33
N LYS A 108 14.02 14.68 0.16
CA LYS A 108 13.12 15.81 0.39
C LYS A 108 12.44 16.26 -0.91
N ALA A 109 13.19 16.47 -1.99
CA ALA A 109 12.62 16.93 -3.25
C ALA A 109 11.65 15.89 -3.85
N SER A 110 11.99 14.61 -3.74
CA SER A 110 11.13 13.52 -4.21
C SER A 110 9.87 13.39 -3.35
N LEU A 111 9.99 13.52 -2.03
CA LEU A 111 8.87 13.51 -1.10
C LEU A 111 7.92 14.69 -1.34
N ASP A 112 8.44 15.91 -1.44
CA ASP A 112 7.63 17.12 -1.68
C ASP A 112 6.80 17.03 -2.97
N LYS A 113 7.29 16.29 -3.98
CA LYS A 113 6.57 16.07 -5.23
C LYS A 113 5.37 15.13 -5.07
N VAL A 114 5.49 14.09 -4.26
CA VAL A 114 4.47 13.03 -4.11
C VAL A 114 3.64 13.16 -2.84
N MET A 115 4.03 14.01 -1.89
CA MET A 115 3.32 14.29 -0.64
C MET A 115 3.06 15.81 -0.56
N PRO A 116 2.00 16.34 -1.21
CA PRO A 116 1.69 17.76 -1.15
C PRO A 116 1.54 18.28 0.29
N GLY A 117 1.09 17.41 1.21
CA GLY A 117 0.96 17.67 2.63
C GLY A 117 2.25 18.09 3.36
N THR A 118 3.44 17.94 2.78
CA THR A 118 4.67 18.53 3.37
C THR A 118 4.57 20.04 3.51
N GLN A 119 3.77 20.72 2.68
CA GLN A 119 3.45 22.14 2.81
C GLN A 119 2.75 22.49 4.13
N SER A 120 2.10 21.51 4.75
CA SER A 120 1.42 21.60 6.05
C SER A 120 2.10 20.76 7.15
N GLY A 121 3.30 20.21 6.91
CA GLY A 121 4.07 19.44 7.89
C GLY A 121 3.64 17.98 8.04
N LEU A 122 2.92 17.40 7.08
CA LEU A 122 2.45 16.00 7.14
C LEU A 122 3.60 15.01 7.35
N GLU A 123 4.77 15.24 6.76
CA GLU A 123 5.94 14.36 6.92
C GLU A 123 6.39 14.26 8.39
N ARG A 124 6.20 15.31 9.18
CA ARG A 124 6.56 15.30 10.61
C ARG A 124 5.61 14.41 11.41
N HIS A 125 4.31 14.50 11.11
CA HIS A 125 3.29 13.61 11.66
C HIS A 125 3.56 12.16 11.31
N GLU A 126 3.73 11.88 10.02
CA GLU A 126 3.96 10.53 9.50
C GLU A 126 5.24 9.92 10.06
N TRP A 127 6.30 10.72 10.25
CA TRP A 127 7.51 10.26 10.91
C TRP A 127 7.29 9.92 12.38
N ILE A 128 6.77 10.86 13.16
CA ILE A 128 6.61 10.71 14.62
C ILE A 128 5.67 9.55 14.94
N LYS A 129 4.52 9.50 14.26
CA LYS A 129 3.50 8.52 14.54
C LYS A 129 3.83 7.15 13.95
N HIS A 130 4.40 7.07 12.75
CA HIS A 130 4.55 5.80 12.03
C HIS A 130 6.00 5.43 11.74
N GLY A 131 6.78 6.35 11.16
CA GLY A 131 8.17 6.10 10.77
C GLY A 131 9.08 5.71 11.94
N SER A 132 8.86 6.28 13.12
CA SER A 132 9.58 6.00 14.37
C SER A 132 9.57 4.51 14.77
N CYS A 133 8.58 3.74 14.31
CA CYS A 133 8.45 2.32 14.60
C CYS A 133 9.22 1.39 13.64
N THR A 134 9.88 1.93 12.61
CA THR A 134 10.52 1.12 11.55
C THR A 134 12.00 0.79 11.81
N LYS A 135 12.64 1.47 12.77
CA LYS A 135 14.10 1.46 13.02
C LYS A 135 14.96 1.95 11.85
N LEU A 136 14.34 2.41 10.77
CA LEU A 136 15.04 3.07 9.67
C LEU A 136 15.46 4.48 10.08
N SER A 137 16.39 5.06 9.32
CA SER A 137 16.53 6.52 9.31
C SER A 137 15.28 7.14 8.67
N ALA A 138 14.99 8.41 8.97
CA ALA A 138 13.88 9.09 8.32
C ALA A 138 14.08 9.19 6.80
N ASP A 139 15.32 9.35 6.34
CA ASP A 139 15.65 9.39 4.92
C ASP A 139 15.30 8.07 4.22
N ASP A 140 15.70 6.93 4.80
CA ASP A 140 15.40 5.62 4.24
C ASP A 140 13.91 5.29 4.29
N TYR A 141 13.22 5.68 5.37
CA TYR A 141 11.78 5.49 5.51
C TYR A 141 11.00 6.25 4.43
N PHE A 142 11.29 7.54 4.25
CA PHE A 142 10.60 8.33 3.22
C PHE A 142 11.06 7.97 1.81
N GLY A 143 12.33 7.65 1.59
CA GLY A 143 12.81 7.13 0.30
C GLY A 143 12.08 5.84 -0.11
N THR A 144 11.88 4.93 0.85
CA THR A 144 11.08 3.71 0.66
C THR A 144 9.63 4.03 0.32
N ALA A 145 8.96 4.88 1.10
CA ALA A 145 7.58 5.26 0.87
C ALA A 145 7.37 5.95 -0.49
N VAL A 146 8.31 6.81 -0.89
CA VAL A 146 8.36 7.47 -2.20
C VAL A 146 8.52 6.44 -3.33
N GLY A 147 9.40 5.45 -3.18
CA GLY A 147 9.56 4.36 -4.15
C GLY A 147 8.24 3.62 -4.37
N LEU A 148 7.58 3.20 -3.29
CA LEU A 148 6.33 2.43 -3.36
C LEU A 148 5.18 3.22 -3.98
N ILE A 149 4.99 4.51 -3.65
CA ILE A 149 3.94 5.32 -4.27
C ILE A 149 4.25 5.59 -5.76
N ASN A 150 5.52 5.67 -6.15
CA ASN A 150 5.91 5.82 -7.55
C ASN A 150 5.59 4.56 -8.36
N GLU A 151 5.78 3.36 -7.79
CA GLU A 151 5.35 2.10 -8.42
C GLU A 151 3.83 2.06 -8.61
N LEU A 152 3.05 2.51 -7.62
CA LEU A 152 1.60 2.65 -7.77
C LEU A 152 1.25 3.65 -8.89
N ASN A 153 1.95 4.78 -8.94
CA ASN A 153 1.74 5.80 -9.98
C ASN A 153 2.24 5.37 -11.36
N ALA A 154 3.10 4.37 -11.47
CA ALA A 154 3.52 3.76 -12.74
C ALA A 154 2.56 2.66 -13.24
N SER A 155 1.53 2.32 -12.45
CA SER A 155 0.64 1.18 -12.72
C SER A 155 -0.62 1.53 -13.52
N ALA A 156 -1.35 0.49 -13.95
CA ALA A 156 -2.66 0.66 -14.58
C ALA A 156 -3.71 1.26 -13.63
N VAL A 157 -3.49 1.22 -12.31
CA VAL A 157 -4.38 1.83 -11.31
C VAL A 157 -4.39 3.36 -11.46
N ARG A 158 -3.20 3.99 -11.55
CA ARG A 158 -3.09 5.44 -11.76
C ARG A 158 -3.63 5.84 -13.12
N ASP A 159 -3.33 5.08 -14.18
CA ASP A 159 -3.89 5.33 -15.51
C ASP A 159 -5.43 5.31 -15.51
N LEU A 160 -6.04 4.34 -14.82
CA LEU A 160 -7.49 4.25 -14.68
C LEU A 160 -8.07 5.50 -14.02
N PHE A 161 -7.48 5.97 -12.90
CA PHE A 161 -7.94 7.17 -12.20
C PHE A 161 -7.77 8.41 -13.09
N ALA A 162 -6.60 8.62 -13.67
CA ALA A 162 -6.30 9.78 -14.51
C ALA A 162 -7.23 9.89 -15.74
N GLN A 163 -7.62 8.76 -16.35
CA GLN A 163 -8.54 8.73 -17.50
C GLN A 163 -10.01 8.95 -17.12
N ASN A 164 -10.34 8.83 -15.83
CA ASN A 164 -11.71 8.90 -15.31
C ASN A 164 -11.95 10.06 -14.35
N ILE A 165 -11.07 11.07 -14.34
CA ILE A 165 -11.28 12.32 -13.59
C ILE A 165 -12.66 12.91 -13.96
N GLY A 166 -13.44 13.24 -12.93
CA GLY A 166 -14.82 13.72 -13.02
C GLY A 166 -15.88 12.63 -13.23
N LYS A 167 -15.49 11.36 -13.33
CA LYS A 167 -16.39 10.23 -13.57
C LYS A 167 -16.43 9.26 -12.38
N THR A 168 -17.50 8.46 -12.34
CA THR A 168 -17.63 7.37 -11.36
C THR A 168 -16.82 6.15 -11.79
N LEU A 169 -16.02 5.61 -10.87
CA LEU A 169 -15.41 4.29 -10.99
C LEU A 169 -16.09 3.30 -10.05
N SER A 170 -16.32 2.08 -10.54
CA SER A 170 -16.75 0.96 -9.70
C SER A 170 -15.56 0.30 -8.99
N ALA A 171 -15.82 -0.35 -7.86
CA ALA A 171 -14.84 -1.17 -7.17
C ALA A 171 -14.24 -2.24 -8.09
N ASP A 172 -15.06 -2.89 -8.92
CA ASP A 172 -14.59 -3.95 -9.82
C ASP A 172 -13.61 -3.45 -10.88
N ALA A 173 -13.81 -2.23 -11.41
CA ALA A 173 -12.85 -1.62 -12.33
C ALA A 173 -11.50 -1.37 -11.65
N ILE A 174 -11.51 -0.90 -10.40
CA ILE A 174 -10.29 -0.62 -9.63
C ILE A 174 -9.60 -1.94 -9.25
N LYS A 175 -10.36 -2.95 -8.80
CA LYS A 175 -9.83 -4.29 -8.51
C LYS A 175 -9.14 -4.90 -9.73
N ALA A 176 -9.78 -4.83 -10.90
CA ALA A 176 -9.20 -5.33 -12.15
C ALA A 176 -7.90 -4.60 -12.51
N ALA A 177 -7.78 -3.30 -12.24
CA ALA A 177 -6.55 -2.54 -12.47
C ALA A 177 -5.41 -2.94 -11.52
N PHE A 178 -5.71 -3.26 -10.26
CA PHE A 178 -4.74 -3.83 -9.32
C PHE A 178 -4.28 -5.21 -9.77
N ASP A 179 -5.22 -6.10 -10.07
CA ASP A 179 -4.89 -7.47 -10.48
C ASP A 179 -4.07 -7.49 -11.79
N LYS A 180 -4.32 -6.54 -12.69
CA LYS A 180 -3.53 -6.36 -13.91
C LYS A 180 -2.10 -5.90 -13.63
N SER A 181 -1.89 -5.05 -12.63
CA SER A 181 -0.59 -4.40 -12.41
C SER A 181 0.30 -5.12 -11.41
N PHE A 182 -0.31 -5.86 -10.47
CA PHE A 182 0.38 -6.44 -9.32
C PHE A 182 0.05 -7.93 -9.14
N GLY A 183 -0.43 -8.58 -10.21
CA GLY A 183 -0.78 -10.00 -10.23
C GLY A 183 -2.19 -10.31 -9.72
N ALA A 184 -2.72 -11.46 -10.15
CA ALA A 184 -4.07 -11.90 -9.78
C ALA A 184 -4.27 -11.94 -8.25
N GLY A 185 -5.41 -11.43 -7.78
CA GLY A 185 -5.74 -11.38 -6.35
C GLY A 185 -5.05 -10.26 -5.55
N ALA A 186 -4.25 -9.40 -6.20
CA ALA A 186 -3.67 -8.22 -5.56
C ALA A 186 -4.74 -7.31 -4.95
N SER A 187 -5.89 -7.18 -5.64
CA SER A 187 -7.00 -6.37 -5.20
C SER A 187 -7.61 -6.79 -3.86
N ASP A 188 -7.41 -8.03 -3.42
CA ASP A 188 -7.81 -8.50 -2.10
C ASP A 188 -6.98 -7.91 -0.96
N ARG A 189 -5.90 -7.19 -1.24
CA ARG A 189 -5.07 -6.49 -0.23
C ARG A 189 -5.32 -4.98 -0.21
N VAL A 190 -6.30 -4.52 -0.98
CA VAL A 190 -6.59 -3.11 -1.14
C VAL A 190 -7.91 -2.77 -0.46
N LYS A 191 -7.96 -1.61 0.17
CA LYS A 191 -9.19 -1.00 0.67
C LYS A 191 -9.32 0.41 0.13
N MET A 192 -10.44 0.66 -0.54
CA MET A 192 -10.90 1.95 -1.02
C MET A 192 -11.73 2.67 0.03
N SER A 193 -11.37 3.92 0.29
CA SER A 193 -12.08 4.85 1.15
C SER A 193 -12.75 5.92 0.31
N CYS A 194 -13.98 6.27 0.67
CA CYS A 194 -14.77 7.29 0.01
C CYS A 194 -15.30 8.30 1.01
N ARG A 195 -15.49 9.54 0.56
CA ARG A 195 -16.05 10.64 1.36
C ARG A 195 -17.24 11.26 0.64
N GLN A 196 -18.11 11.92 1.41
CA GLN A 196 -19.21 12.71 0.84
C GLN A 196 -18.76 14.17 0.71
N VAL A 197 -18.84 14.71 -0.50
CA VAL A 197 -18.65 16.11 -0.84
C VAL A 197 -19.99 16.63 -1.37
N GLY A 198 -20.74 17.31 -0.52
CA GLY A 198 -22.13 17.65 -0.81
C GLY A 198 -22.98 16.38 -1.02
N LYS A 199 -23.47 16.17 -2.25
CA LYS A 199 -24.24 14.98 -2.64
C LYS A 199 -23.41 13.94 -3.39
N VAL A 200 -22.14 14.21 -3.64
CA VAL A 200 -21.25 13.36 -4.44
C VAL A 200 -20.38 12.53 -3.52
N ARG A 201 -20.38 11.22 -3.73
CA ARG A 201 -19.42 10.31 -3.08
C ARG A 201 -18.15 10.27 -3.91
N VAL A 202 -17.07 10.83 -3.39
CA VAL A 202 -15.74 10.85 -4.04
C VAL A 202 -14.85 9.76 -3.46
N ILE A 203 -13.97 9.19 -4.29
CA ILE A 203 -12.92 8.28 -3.85
C ILE A 203 -11.81 9.14 -3.26
N SER A 204 -11.50 8.96 -1.97
CA SER A 204 -10.54 9.82 -1.27
C SER A 204 -9.18 9.17 -1.07
N GLU A 205 -9.12 7.84 -0.94
CA GLU A 205 -7.89 7.14 -0.60
C GLU A 205 -7.97 5.66 -0.97
N LEU A 206 -6.82 5.10 -1.34
CA LEU A 206 -6.58 3.66 -1.41
C LEU A 206 -5.55 3.31 -0.34
N THR A 207 -5.85 2.31 0.49
CA THR A 207 -4.89 1.72 1.43
C THR A 207 -4.53 0.32 0.93
N ILE A 208 -3.24 0.04 0.86
CA ILE A 208 -2.69 -1.18 0.29
C ILE A 208 -1.91 -1.93 1.37
N GLY A 209 -2.31 -3.16 1.67
CA GLY A 209 -1.59 -4.02 2.61
C GLY A 209 -0.29 -4.54 2.00
N LEU A 210 0.79 -4.48 2.77
CA LEU A 210 2.14 -4.92 2.39
C LEU A 210 2.72 -5.88 3.44
N SER A 211 3.63 -6.76 3.01
CA SER A 211 4.40 -7.65 3.89
C SER A 211 5.43 -6.89 4.73
N GLU A 212 6.11 -7.59 5.65
CA GLU A 212 7.19 -7.01 6.47
C GLU A 212 8.40 -6.56 5.67
N ASP A 213 8.57 -7.06 4.45
CA ASP A 213 9.70 -6.70 3.58
C ASP A 213 9.62 -5.27 3.06
N ALA A 214 8.50 -4.56 3.31
CA ALA A 214 8.29 -3.18 2.88
C ALA A 214 9.37 -2.22 3.37
N ILE A 215 10.04 -2.51 4.49
CA ILE A 215 11.14 -1.71 5.05
C ILE A 215 12.52 -2.28 4.76
N GLN A 216 12.63 -3.36 3.99
CA GLN A 216 13.92 -3.89 3.56
C GLN A 216 14.38 -3.12 2.31
N PRO A 217 15.69 -2.90 2.10
CA PRO A 217 16.21 -2.24 0.89
C PRO A 217 15.79 -2.97 -0.38
N SER A 218 15.49 -2.23 -1.46
CA SER A 218 15.23 -2.87 -2.76
C SER A 218 16.49 -3.51 -3.30
N PRO A 219 16.48 -4.82 -3.67
CA PRO A 219 17.58 -5.40 -4.41
C PRO A 219 17.73 -4.66 -5.74
N ASP A 220 18.88 -4.02 -5.92
CA ASP A 220 19.30 -3.37 -7.17
C ASP A 220 18.33 -2.32 -7.75
N GLY A 221 17.42 -1.78 -6.93
CA GLY A 221 16.44 -0.77 -7.35
C GLY A 221 15.25 -1.31 -8.15
N GLU A 222 15.04 -2.62 -8.15
CA GLU A 222 13.90 -3.25 -8.84
C GLU A 222 12.54 -2.86 -8.20
N PRO A 223 11.44 -2.81 -8.98
CA PRO A 223 10.09 -2.66 -8.44
C PRO A 223 9.70 -3.84 -7.55
N ARG A 224 9.03 -3.57 -6.42
CA ARG A 224 8.69 -4.62 -5.43
C ARG A 224 7.26 -4.55 -4.90
N LEU A 225 6.49 -3.54 -5.26
CA LEU A 225 5.13 -3.35 -4.76
C LEU A 225 4.25 -4.58 -5.04
N GLU A 226 4.41 -5.22 -6.21
CA GLU A 226 3.76 -6.49 -6.52
C GLU A 226 4.06 -7.57 -5.48
N GLN A 227 5.34 -7.88 -5.24
CA GLN A 227 5.77 -8.91 -4.29
C GLN A 227 5.24 -8.62 -2.87
N LEU A 228 5.33 -7.35 -2.45
CA LEU A 228 4.87 -6.90 -1.14
C LEU A 228 3.36 -7.07 -0.96
N ILE A 229 2.58 -6.74 -1.99
CA ILE A 229 1.11 -6.92 -2.00
C ILE A 229 0.75 -8.41 -1.95
N GLN A 230 1.37 -9.22 -2.79
CA GLN A 230 1.07 -10.65 -2.88
C GLN A 230 1.35 -11.38 -1.56
N SER A 231 2.37 -10.93 -0.84
CA SER A 231 2.79 -11.49 0.45
C SER A 231 2.00 -10.94 1.65
N ALA A 232 1.07 -10.00 1.44
CA ALA A 232 0.23 -9.43 2.49
C ALA A 232 -1.09 -10.18 2.69
N GLY A 233 -1.81 -9.86 3.77
CA GLY A 233 -3.07 -10.48 4.12
C GLY A 233 -4.26 -9.86 3.43
N ARG A 234 -5.30 -10.66 3.20
CA ARG A 234 -6.54 -10.18 2.56
C ARG A 234 -7.27 -9.17 3.47
N THR A 235 -8.00 -8.25 2.86
CA THR A 235 -8.89 -7.28 3.49
C THR A 235 -10.19 -7.16 2.69
N SER A 236 -11.20 -6.48 3.24
CA SER A 236 -12.36 -6.05 2.48
C SER A 236 -12.05 -4.76 1.71
N PHE A 237 -12.62 -4.64 0.51
CA PHE A 237 -12.32 -3.53 -0.40
C PHE A 237 -12.91 -2.18 0.02
N GLY A 238 -13.90 -2.13 0.91
CA GLY A 238 -14.53 -0.87 1.31
C GLY A 238 -15.70 -0.50 0.40
N CYS A 239 -15.69 0.70 -0.20
CA CYS A 239 -16.83 1.16 -0.99
C CYS A 239 -17.00 0.42 -2.33
N ASP A 240 -18.20 0.51 -2.87
CA ASP A 240 -18.65 -0.19 -4.08
C ASP A 240 -18.34 0.63 -5.35
N GLN A 241 -18.31 1.96 -5.22
CA GLN A 241 -18.01 2.92 -6.27
C GLN A 241 -17.80 4.34 -5.70
N GLY A 242 -17.20 5.23 -6.48
CA GLY A 242 -17.11 6.65 -6.18
C GLY A 242 -16.60 7.47 -7.38
N VAL A 243 -16.77 8.79 -7.30
CA VAL A 243 -16.25 9.73 -8.30
C VAL A 243 -14.75 9.95 -8.10
N VAL A 244 -13.98 9.91 -9.18
CA VAL A 244 -12.59 10.39 -9.19
C VAL A 244 -12.63 11.91 -9.28
N ASP A 245 -12.39 12.58 -8.17
CA ASP A 245 -12.62 14.02 -8.09
C ASP A 245 -11.62 14.82 -8.94
N ALA A 246 -12.02 15.99 -9.44
CA ALA A 246 -11.16 16.84 -10.26
C ALA A 246 -10.49 17.92 -9.40
N ALA A 247 -9.26 18.29 -9.76
CA ALA A 247 -8.57 19.40 -9.10
C ALA A 247 -9.29 20.74 -9.38
N GLY A 248 -9.35 21.59 -8.35
CA GLY A 248 -10.07 22.86 -8.40
C GLY A 248 -11.53 22.67 -7.98
N PHE A 249 -11.79 22.94 -6.71
CA PHE A 249 -13.10 22.87 -6.05
C PHE A 249 -13.92 24.15 -6.21
#